data_AF-A0A9W3B6G1-F1
#
_entry.id   AF-A0A9W3B6G1-F1
#
_cell.length_a   1.000
_cell.length_b   1.000
_cell.length_c   1.000
_cell.angle_alpha   90.00
_cell.angle_beta   90.00
_cell.angle_gamma   90.00
#
_symmetry.space_group_name_H-M   'P 1'
#
loop_
_entity.id
_entity.type
_entity.pdbx_description
1 polymer ?
#
loop_
_entity_poly.entity_id
_entity_poly.type
_entity_poly.pdbx_seq_one_letter_code
_entity_poly.pdbx_strand_id
1 'polypeptide(L)'
;MHRLHPFDPDLHLKVCLAKHLEQSHHMECNICFESFKDTKYAFGIQENCNHCFCIQCLRLWRQKNEMVNYRSCPVCRTPSGDILKFPLWFTCSLSKKLMFACKKRTLALEKYYRYVAY
;
A
#
# COMPACT_ATOMS: atom_id res chain seq x y z
N MET A 1 -14.01 -8.52 5.68
CA MET A 1 -13.27 -9.66 5.08
C MET A 1 -14.19 -10.28 4.05
N HIS A 2 -13.83 -10.26 2.77
CA HIS A 2 -14.76 -10.61 1.69
C HIS A 2 -14.67 -12.11 1.36
N ARG A 3 -15.77 -12.83 1.59
CA ARG A 3 -16.01 -14.17 1.06
C ARG A 3 -16.44 -14.04 -0.40
N LEU A 4 -15.53 -14.27 -1.34
CA LEU A 4 -15.87 -14.45 -2.75
C LEU A 4 -15.32 -15.80 -3.23
N HIS A 5 -16.26 -16.75 -3.27
CA HIS A 5 -16.35 -18.04 -3.95
C HIS A 5 -15.25 -19.11 -3.76
N PRO A 6 -15.58 -20.30 -3.21
CA PRO A 6 -14.62 -21.31 -2.75
C PRO A 6 -14.11 -22.34 -3.80
N PHE A 7 -14.05 -22.03 -5.10
CA PHE A 7 -13.71 -23.07 -6.11
C PHE A 7 -12.55 -22.78 -7.08
N ASP A 8 -12.03 -21.56 -7.16
CA ASP A 8 -10.86 -21.27 -8.02
C ASP A 8 -9.97 -20.14 -7.44
N PRO A 9 -8.81 -20.47 -6.85
CA PRO A 9 -7.86 -19.50 -6.31
C PRO A 9 -7.28 -18.51 -7.34
N ASP A 10 -7.15 -18.90 -8.60
CA ASP A 10 -6.62 -18.03 -9.66
C ASP A 10 -7.69 -17.04 -10.13
N LEU A 11 -8.96 -17.45 -10.18
CA LEU A 11 -10.08 -16.53 -10.40
C LEU A 11 -10.20 -15.52 -9.26
N HIS A 12 -10.10 -15.98 -8.00
CA HIS A 12 -10.11 -15.09 -6.84
C HIS A 12 -8.98 -14.05 -6.91
N LEU A 13 -7.75 -14.48 -7.22
CA LEU A 13 -6.60 -13.60 -7.38
C LEU A 13 -6.89 -12.50 -8.41
N LYS A 14 -7.43 -12.85 -9.58
CA LYS A 14 -7.77 -11.88 -10.64
C LYS A 14 -8.81 -10.86 -10.18
N VAL A 15 -9.91 -11.32 -9.57
CA VAL A 15 -11.00 -10.46 -9.10
C VAL A 15 -10.54 -9.54 -7.98
N CYS A 16 -9.80 -10.06 -7.00
CA CYS A 16 -9.24 -9.26 -5.92
C CYS A 16 -8.27 -8.20 -6.45
N LEU A 17 -7.37 -8.58 -7.35
CA LEU A 17 -6.41 -7.65 -7.93
C LEU A 17 -7.12 -6.50 -8.67
N ALA A 18 -8.12 -6.82 -9.49
CA ALA A 18 -8.91 -5.82 -10.22
C ALA A 18 -9.62 -4.84 -9.27
N LYS A 19 -10.22 -5.34 -8.19
CA LYS A 19 -10.86 -4.50 -7.17
C LYS A 19 -9.87 -3.58 -6.47
N HIS A 20 -8.68 -4.08 -6.12
CA HIS A 20 -7.63 -3.27 -5.51
C HIS A 20 -7.06 -2.23 -6.47
N LEU A 21 -6.95 -2.54 -7.77
CA LEU A 21 -6.56 -1.59 -8.80
C LEU A 21 -7.60 -0.46 -8.92
N GLU A 22 -8.87 -0.82 -9.00
CA GLU A 22 -9.96 0.17 -9.03
C GLU A 22 -9.94 1.05 -7.77
N GLN A 23 -9.81 0.47 -6.58
CA GLN A 23 -9.65 1.24 -5.35
C GLN A 23 -8.45 2.19 -5.40
N SER A 24 -7.33 1.73 -5.96
CA SER A 24 -6.12 2.54 -6.10
C SER A 24 -6.35 3.78 -6.96
N HIS A 25 -7.15 3.68 -8.02
CA HIS A 25 -7.45 4.81 -8.91
C HIS A 25 -8.27 5.92 -8.22
N HIS A 26 -9.00 5.59 -7.16
CA HIS A 26 -9.78 6.54 -6.37
C HIS A 26 -8.97 7.18 -5.23
N MET A 27 -7.72 6.77 -5.04
CA MET A 27 -6.85 7.34 -4.02
C MET A 27 -6.15 8.59 -4.54
N GLU A 28 -5.79 9.47 -3.61
CA GLU A 28 -5.03 10.70 -3.85
C GLU A 28 -3.90 10.82 -2.82
N CYS A 29 -2.83 11.52 -3.21
CA CYS A 29 -1.71 11.78 -2.32
C CYS A 29 -2.05 12.88 -1.31
N ASN A 30 -1.87 12.62 -0.01
CA ASN A 30 -2.13 13.61 1.05
C ASN A 30 -1.06 14.74 1.16
N ILE A 31 -0.14 14.83 0.20
CA ILE A 31 0.90 15.89 0.14
C ILE A 31 0.74 16.74 -1.11
N CYS A 32 0.75 16.11 -2.30
CA CYS A 32 0.64 16.82 -3.58
C CYS A 32 -0.80 16.85 -4.14
N PHE A 33 -1.73 16.12 -3.54
CA PHE A 33 -3.12 16.00 -3.99
C PHE A 33 -3.29 15.45 -5.41
N GLU A 34 -2.24 14.85 -5.99
CA GLU A 34 -2.36 14.15 -7.28
C GLU A 34 -3.09 12.81 -7.11
N SER A 35 -3.96 12.52 -8.08
CA SER A 35 -4.66 11.23 -8.17
C SER A 35 -3.75 10.11 -8.68
N PHE A 36 -4.02 8.88 -8.24
CA PHE A 36 -3.30 7.68 -8.70
C PHE A 36 -3.92 7.06 -9.96
N LYS A 37 -4.89 7.73 -10.60
CA LYS A 37 -5.67 7.21 -11.73
C LYS A 37 -4.81 6.85 -12.95
N ASP A 38 -3.72 7.57 -13.19
CA ASP A 38 -2.87 7.36 -14.37
C ASP A 38 -1.71 6.37 -14.15
N THR A 39 -1.65 5.64 -13.03
CA THR A 39 -0.61 4.62 -12.69
C THR A 39 0.85 5.09 -12.69
N LYS A 40 1.12 6.34 -13.08
CA LYS A 40 2.48 6.92 -13.18
C LYS A 40 3.20 6.91 -11.84
N TYR A 41 2.44 6.92 -10.74
CA TYR A 41 2.93 6.98 -9.38
C TYR A 41 2.70 5.67 -8.64
N ALA A 42 3.75 5.18 -7.97
CA ALA A 42 3.60 4.13 -6.98
C ALA A 42 3.25 4.74 -5.61
N PHE A 43 2.48 4.01 -4.82
CA PHE A 43 2.16 4.35 -3.44
C PHE A 43 3.41 4.27 -2.56
N GLY A 44 3.57 5.26 -1.70
CA GLY A 44 4.43 5.24 -0.53
C GLY A 44 3.61 4.82 0.68
N ILE A 45 3.71 3.56 1.08
CA ILE A 45 2.95 2.97 2.19
C ILE A 45 3.82 3.00 3.45
N GLN A 46 3.24 3.46 4.56
CA GLN A 46 3.85 3.40 5.89
C GLN A 46 3.35 2.17 6.66
N GLU A 47 4.21 1.66 7.53
CA GLU A 47 3.97 0.40 8.24
C GLU A 47 2.86 0.56 9.30
N ASN A 48 2.85 1.68 10.04
CA ASN A 48 2.05 1.87 11.25
C ASN A 48 0.79 2.72 11.06
N CYS A 49 0.49 3.20 9.85
CA CYS A 49 -0.72 3.99 9.57
C CYS A 49 -1.21 3.83 8.13
N ASN A 50 -2.50 4.09 7.89
CA ASN A 50 -3.15 3.92 6.58
C ASN A 50 -3.28 5.21 5.76
N HIS A 51 -2.42 6.21 5.99
CA HIS A 51 -2.41 7.43 5.18
C HIS A 51 -1.75 7.21 3.81
N CYS A 52 -2.33 7.82 2.78
CA CYS A 52 -1.96 7.59 1.38
C CYS A 52 -1.02 8.69 0.86
N PHE A 53 0.12 8.29 0.30
CA PHE A 53 1.12 9.21 -0.26
C PHE A 53 1.69 8.68 -1.57
N CYS A 54 2.08 9.60 -2.44
CA CYS A 54 2.93 9.28 -3.58
C CYS A 54 4.34 8.95 -3.08
N ILE A 55 5.01 7.94 -3.66
CA ILE A 55 6.34 7.51 -3.18
C ILE A 55 7.39 8.64 -3.26
N GLN A 56 7.26 9.54 -4.24
CA GLN A 56 8.15 10.69 -4.39
C GLN A 56 7.97 11.67 -3.22
N CYS A 57 6.73 12.04 -2.93
CA CYS A 57 6.32 12.90 -1.83
C CYS A 57 6.81 12.38 -0.48
N LEU A 58 6.61 11.08 -0.22
CA LEU A 58 7.01 10.47 1.04
C LEU A 58 8.53 10.34 1.18
N ARG A 59 9.26 10.13 0.08
CA ARG A 59 10.73 10.16 0.07
C ARG A 59 11.27 11.55 0.37
N LEU A 60 10.72 12.58 -0.28
CA LEU A 60 11.10 13.97 -0.03
C LEU A 60 10.82 14.37 1.42
N TRP A 61 9.69 13.95 1.98
CA TRP A 61 9.38 14.15 3.40
C TRP A 61 10.48 13.57 4.30
N ARG A 62 10.90 12.32 4.04
CA ARG A 62 11.94 11.65 4.81
C ARG A 62 13.35 12.19 4.58
N GLN A 63 13.58 12.92 3.49
CA GLN A 63 14.87 13.54 3.22
C GLN A 63 15.11 14.78 4.10
N LYS A 64 14.04 15.41 4.60
CA LYS A 64 14.10 16.56 5.52
C LYS A 64 14.47 16.11 6.95
N ASN A 65 15.65 15.51 7.09
CA ASN A 65 16.18 14.94 8.34
C ASN A 65 16.39 15.96 9.47
N GLU A 66 16.31 17.26 9.16
CA GLU A 66 16.38 18.36 10.13
C GLU A 66 15.11 18.46 11.00
N MET A 67 13.99 17.88 10.57
CA MET A 67 12.76 17.85 11.35
C MET A 67 12.74 16.63 12.28
N VAL A 68 12.51 16.80 13.59
CA VAL A 68 12.42 15.70 14.57
C VAL A 68 11.48 14.57 14.14
N ASN A 69 10.44 14.89 13.38
CA ASN A 69 9.39 13.97 12.95
C ASN A 69 9.52 13.49 11.49
N TYR A 70 10.69 13.60 10.86
CA TYR A 70 10.88 13.26 9.44
C TYR A 70 10.55 11.79 9.09
N ARG A 71 10.66 10.87 10.05
CA ARG A 71 10.27 9.46 9.88
C ARG A 71 8.79 9.19 10.16
N SER A 72 8.11 10.12 10.80
CA SER A 72 6.70 9.99 11.17
C SER A 72 5.78 10.29 10.00
N CYS A 73 4.54 9.82 10.11
CA CYS A 73 3.50 10.13 9.14
C CYS A 73 3.24 11.64 9.02
N PRO A 74 3.22 12.22 7.79
CA PRO A 74 2.89 13.63 7.57
C PRO A 74 1.52 14.06 8.12
N VAL A 75 0.56 13.11 8.20
CA VAL A 75 -0.82 13.40 8.62
C VAL A 75 -1.01 13.16 10.11
N CYS A 76 -0.76 11.94 10.60
CA CYS A 76 -1.06 11.56 11.98
C CYS A 76 0.15 11.50 12.91
N ARG A 77 1.35 11.79 12.41
CA ARG A 77 2.62 11.76 13.17
C ARG A 77 2.97 10.42 13.82
N THR A 78 2.26 9.34 13.49
CA THR A 78 2.64 7.99 13.92
C THR A 78 4.05 7.67 13.42
N PRO A 79 4.98 7.27 14.30
CA PRO A 79 6.32 6.86 13.91
C PRO A 79 6.24 5.67 12.96
N SER A 80 7.02 5.68 11.88
CA SER A 80 7.17 4.56 10.95
C SER A 80 8.65 4.42 10.63
N GLY A 81 9.22 3.23 10.80
CA GLY A 81 10.61 2.93 10.48
C GLY A 81 10.83 2.89 8.98
N ASP A 82 10.07 2.07 8.27
CA ASP A 82 10.25 1.81 6.84
C ASP A 82 9.15 2.42 5.96
N ILE A 83 9.47 2.59 4.67
CA ILE A 83 8.49 2.88 3.62
C ILE A 83 8.48 1.78 2.56
N LEU A 84 7.29 1.42 2.14
CA LEU A 84 7.07 0.46 1.08
C LEU A 84 6.64 1.19 -0.20
N LYS A 85 7.40 1.02 -1.27
CA LYS A 85 6.96 1.37 -2.63
C LYS A 85 6.09 0.23 -3.16
N PHE A 86 4.85 0.52 -3.56
CA PHE A 86 3.96 -0.49 -4.13
C PHE A 86 3.02 0.08 -5.21
N PRO A 87 2.67 -0.68 -6.28
CA PRO A 87 1.79 -0.17 -7.34
C PRO A 87 0.30 -0.15 -6.97
N LEU A 88 -0.10 -0.85 -5.90
CA LEU A 88 -1.49 -0.94 -5.48
C LEU A 88 -1.67 -0.40 -4.06
N TRP A 89 -2.85 0.16 -3.80
CA TRP A 89 -3.25 0.57 -2.48
C TRP A 89 -3.87 -0.58 -1.69
N PHE A 90 -3.47 -0.70 -0.42
CA PHE A 90 -4.06 -1.65 0.52
C PHE A 90 -3.99 -1.13 1.96
N THR A 91 -5.03 -1.41 2.74
CA THR A 91 -5.18 -0.93 4.12
C THR A 91 -5.17 -2.04 5.17
N CYS A 92 -5.19 -3.31 4.74
CA CYS A 92 -5.22 -4.46 5.63
C CYS A 92 -3.90 -4.58 6.41
N SER A 93 -4.00 -4.72 7.74
CA SER A 93 -2.85 -4.88 8.63
C SER A 93 -2.06 -6.15 8.32
N LEU A 94 -2.74 -7.24 7.93
CA LEU A 94 -2.10 -8.50 7.55
C LEU A 94 -1.31 -8.36 6.25
N SER A 95 -1.89 -7.71 5.22
CA SER A 95 -1.15 -7.47 3.98
C SER A 95 0.05 -6.56 4.23
N LYS A 96 -0.08 -5.50 5.03
CA LYS A 96 1.09 -4.69 5.44
C LYS A 96 2.20 -5.50 6.07
N LYS A 97 1.90 -6.28 7.11
CA LYS A 97 2.91 -7.12 7.77
C LYS A 97 3.62 -8.05 6.78
N LEU A 98 2.87 -8.73 5.91
CA LEU A 98 3.43 -9.60 4.86
C LEU A 98 4.32 -8.84 3.87
N MET A 99 3.88 -7.67 3.43
CA MET A 99 4.58 -6.86 2.42
C MET A 99 5.85 -6.20 2.94
N PHE A 100 5.88 -5.83 4.21
CA PHE A 100 7.09 -5.33 4.88
C PHE A 100 8.05 -6.47 5.26
N ALA A 101 7.55 -7.66 5.60
CA ALA A 101 8.39 -8.82 5.93
C ALA A 101 9.03 -9.49 4.69
N CYS A 102 8.37 -9.44 3.53
CA CYS A 102 8.85 -10.15 2.34
C CYS A 102 9.73 -9.26 1.44
N LYS A 103 10.96 -9.72 1.16
CA LYS A 103 11.86 -9.06 0.19
C LYS A 103 11.28 -9.05 -1.24
N LYS A 104 10.57 -10.11 -1.64
CA LYS A 104 9.90 -10.23 -2.95
C LYS A 104 8.42 -9.86 -2.83
N ARG A 105 8.15 -8.56 -2.90
CA ARG A 105 6.82 -7.96 -2.64
C ARG A 105 5.70 -8.47 -3.57
N THR A 106 5.99 -8.70 -4.85
CA THR A 106 4.99 -9.25 -5.80
C THR A 106 4.54 -10.66 -5.40
N LEU A 107 5.47 -11.52 -4.99
CA LEU A 107 5.15 -12.86 -4.49
C LEU A 107 4.35 -12.82 -3.19
N ALA A 108 4.62 -11.84 -2.32
CA ALA A 108 3.86 -11.65 -1.09
C ALA A 108 2.40 -11.22 -1.36
N LEU A 109 2.18 -10.42 -2.40
CA LEU A 109 0.84 -10.01 -2.83
C LEU A 109 0.05 -11.21 -3.37
N GLU A 110 0.64 -11.99 -4.27
CA GLU A 110 0.03 -13.21 -4.80
C GLU A 110 -0.29 -14.21 -3.69
N LYS A 111 0.67 -14.41 -2.76
CA LYS A 111 0.46 -15.27 -1.58
C LYS A 111 -0.66 -14.75 -0.69
N TYR A 112 -0.75 -13.43 -0.46
CA TYR A 112 -1.81 -12.83 0.35
C TYR A 112 -3.20 -13.07 -0.28
N TYR A 113 -3.38 -12.77 -1.57
CA TYR A 113 -4.67 -12.97 -2.22
C TYR A 113 -5.02 -14.45 -2.40
N ARG A 114 -4.05 -15.33 -2.62
CA ARG A 114 -4.30 -16.78 -2.60
C ARG A 114 -4.67 -17.31 -1.21
N TYR A 115 -4.09 -16.76 -0.15
CA TYR A 115 -4.37 -17.20 1.23
C TYR A 115 -5.71 -16.69 1.76
N VAL A 116 -6.08 -15.44 1.44
CA VAL A 116 -7.36 -14.83 1.86
C VAL A 116 -8.57 -15.37 1.08
N ALA A 117 -8.33 -16.22 0.08
CA ALA A 117 -9.37 -16.97 -0.63
C ALA A 117 -9.99 -18.11 0.22
N TYR A 118 -9.33 -18.51 1.32
CA TYR A 118 -9.76 -19.59 2.23
C TYR A 118 -10.34 -19.05 3.54
#